data_AF-A0A8J3FZ97-F1
#
_entry.id   AF-A0A8J3FZ97-F1
#
_cell.length_a   1.000
_cell.length_b   1.000
_cell.length_c   1.000
_cell.angle_alpha   90.00
_cell.angle_beta   90.00
_cell.angle_gamma   90.00
#
_symmetry.space_group_name_H-M   'P 1'
#
loop_
_entity.id
_entity.type
_entity.pdbx_description
1 polymer ?
#
loop_
_entity_poly.entity_id
_entity_poly.type
_entity_poly.pdbx_seq_one_letter_code
_entity_poly.pdbx_strand_id
1 'polypeptide(L)'
;MTSAEAQGGSPGGATRSGRHQDGKSMLQSWIDTASFQWAVNTVNGIKKDVDPRYSMRRFLEDAISKHALELEAEHHGGKPWPESGPLRRGVPGKRTRDTDE
;
A
#
# COMPACT_ATOMS: atom_id res chain seq x y z
N MET A 1 17.98 50.10 -16.10
CA MET A 1 16.84 49.73 -16.96
C MET A 1 17.23 48.44 -17.67
N THR A 2 16.60 47.27 -17.57
CA THR A 2 15.48 46.75 -16.79
C THR A 2 15.64 45.21 -16.81
N SER A 3 15.16 44.56 -15.76
CA SER A 3 15.20 43.13 -15.44
C SER A 3 14.87 42.17 -16.59
N ALA A 4 15.53 41.02 -16.61
CA ALA A 4 15.02 39.79 -17.22
C ALA A 4 14.89 38.73 -16.13
N GLU A 5 13.71 38.71 -15.50
CA GLU A 5 13.24 37.61 -14.67
C GLU A 5 12.84 36.44 -15.57
N ALA A 6 13.37 35.26 -15.28
CA ALA A 6 12.76 34.00 -15.65
C ALA A 6 12.94 33.01 -14.49
N GLN A 7 12.28 33.31 -13.37
CA GLN A 7 11.91 32.31 -12.37
C GLN A 7 10.59 31.70 -12.81
N GLY A 8 10.59 30.41 -13.12
CA GLY A 8 9.36 29.69 -13.47
C GLY A 8 9.61 28.20 -13.55
N GLY A 9 9.48 27.50 -12.42
CA GLY A 9 9.52 26.04 -12.42
C GLY A 9 9.87 25.41 -11.08
N SER A 10 9.22 25.83 -9.99
CA SER A 10 9.16 24.98 -8.79
C SER A 10 8.04 23.94 -8.95
N PRO A 11 8.22 22.74 -8.39
CA PRO A 11 7.73 21.49 -8.94
C PRO A 11 6.26 21.29 -8.62
N GLY A 12 5.41 21.30 -9.65
CA GLY A 12 4.07 20.74 -9.57
C GLY A 12 4.18 19.26 -9.25
N GLY A 13 3.99 18.93 -7.98
CA GLY A 13 4.15 17.60 -7.42
C GLY A 13 3.32 16.59 -8.19
N ALA A 14 4.00 15.87 -9.09
CA ALA A 14 3.48 14.67 -9.69
C ALA A 14 2.96 13.78 -8.57
N THR A 15 1.63 13.60 -8.55
CA THR A 15 1.03 12.40 -8.00
C THR A 15 1.76 11.25 -8.68
N ARG A 16 2.76 10.69 -7.98
CA ARG A 16 3.43 9.46 -8.39
C ARG A 16 2.37 8.38 -8.30
N SER A 17 1.57 8.26 -9.36
CA SER A 17 0.88 7.05 -9.76
C SER A 17 1.87 5.93 -9.54
N GLY A 18 1.46 4.88 -8.83
CA GLY A 18 2.30 3.73 -8.57
C GLY A 18 2.96 3.31 -9.88
N ARG A 19 4.28 3.13 -9.88
CA ARG A 19 4.95 2.58 -11.06
C ARG A 19 4.37 1.18 -11.26
N HIS A 20 3.62 1.00 -12.34
CA HIS A 20 3.17 -0.30 -12.79
C HIS A 20 4.30 -0.92 -13.60
N GLN A 21 4.77 -2.10 -13.21
CA GLN A 21 5.73 -2.89 -13.98
C GLN A 21 5.15 -4.30 -14.12
N ASP A 22 4.98 -4.77 -15.36
CA ASP A 22 4.55 -6.14 -15.67
C ASP A 22 3.31 -6.61 -14.88
N GLY A 23 2.27 -5.76 -14.81
CA GLY A 23 1.03 -6.07 -14.06
C GLY A 23 1.15 -5.97 -12.53
N LYS A 24 2.27 -5.48 -12.00
CA LYS A 24 2.50 -5.30 -10.56
C LYS A 24 2.42 -3.83 -10.17
N SER A 25 1.70 -3.55 -9.10
CA SER A 25 1.58 -2.22 -8.51
C SER A 25 2.43 -2.11 -7.25
N MET A 26 3.11 -0.98 -7.07
CA MET A 26 3.90 -0.74 -5.86
C MET A 26 2.99 -0.32 -4.69
N LEU A 27 2.85 -1.20 -3.70
CA LEU A 27 2.20 -0.88 -2.43
C LEU A 27 3.22 -0.19 -1.51
N GLN A 28 3.09 1.13 -1.33
CA GLN A 28 3.90 1.90 -0.37
C GLN A 28 2.98 2.50 0.69
N SER A 29 3.00 1.92 1.88
CA SER A 29 2.32 2.47 3.06
C SER A 29 3.23 2.38 4.28
N TRP A 30 2.98 3.24 5.24
CA TRP A 30 3.55 3.13 6.57
C TRP A 30 2.71 2.15 7.39
N ILE A 31 3.39 1.26 8.12
CA ILE A 31 2.78 0.33 9.06
C ILE A 31 3.44 0.50 10.42
N ASP A 32 2.76 0.10 11.48
CA ASP A 32 3.34 0.14 12.82
C ASP A 32 4.53 -0.83 12.92
N THR A 33 5.48 -0.49 13.79
CA THR A 33 6.73 -1.23 13.95
C THR A 33 6.50 -2.66 14.43
N ALA A 34 5.48 -2.91 15.25
CA ALA A 34 5.20 -4.25 15.77
C ALA A 34 4.72 -5.18 14.65
N SER A 35 3.78 -4.73 13.82
CA SER A 35 3.29 -5.47 12.64
C SER A 35 4.42 -5.76 11.66
N PHE A 36 5.31 -4.79 11.41
CA PHE A 36 6.49 -5.01 10.59
C PHE A 36 7.38 -6.12 11.17
N GLN A 37 7.65 -6.08 12.47
CA GLN A 37 8.50 -7.09 13.12
C GLN A 37 7.86 -8.49 13.09
N TRP A 38 6.54 -8.59 13.27
CA TRP A 38 5.83 -9.85 13.12
C TRP A 38 5.92 -10.42 11.71
N ALA A 39 5.74 -9.58 10.69
CA ALA A 39 5.90 -10.00 9.29
C ALA A 39 7.33 -10.54 9.03
N VAL A 40 8.36 -9.83 9.50
CA VAL A 40 9.76 -10.26 9.36
C VAL A 40 10.02 -11.60 10.05
N ASN A 41 9.59 -11.75 11.31
CA ASN A 41 9.78 -12.98 12.07
C ASN A 41 9.07 -14.17 11.40
N THR A 42 7.85 -13.96 10.91
CA THR A 42 7.05 -14.99 10.23
C THR A 42 7.71 -15.45 8.94
N VAL A 43 8.12 -14.51 8.07
CA VAL A 43 8.80 -14.83 6.82
C VAL A 43 10.10 -15.58 7.08
N ASN A 44 10.89 -15.14 8.06
CA ASN A 44 12.14 -15.82 8.41
C ASN A 44 11.90 -17.24 8.95
N GLY A 45 10.88 -17.45 9.79
CA GLY A 45 10.49 -18.78 10.26
C GLY A 45 10.11 -19.72 9.12
N ILE A 46 9.19 -19.27 8.24
CA ILE A 46 8.76 -20.07 7.08
C ILE A 46 9.94 -20.37 6.14
N LYS A 47 10.81 -19.39 5.89
CA LYS A 47 12.00 -19.60 5.06
C LYS A 47 12.94 -20.66 5.61
N LYS A 48 13.08 -20.71 6.93
CA LYS A 48 13.98 -21.64 7.60
C LYS A 48 13.40 -23.06 7.64
N ASP A 49 12.10 -23.17 7.95
CA ASP A 49 11.52 -24.44 8.37
C ASP A 49 10.61 -25.08 7.30
N VAL A 50 10.17 -24.33 6.28
CA VAL A 50 9.14 -24.79 5.32
C VAL A 50 9.53 -24.56 3.86
N ASP A 51 9.77 -23.31 3.45
CA ASP A 51 10.03 -22.94 2.05
C ASP A 51 11.11 -21.84 1.96
N PRO A 52 12.36 -22.18 1.59
CA PRO A 52 13.45 -21.20 1.45
C PRO A 52 13.18 -20.08 0.42
N ARG A 53 12.23 -20.28 -0.49
CA ARG A 53 11.82 -19.30 -1.51
C ARG A 53 10.68 -18.40 -1.04
N TYR A 54 10.13 -18.63 0.15
CA TYR A 54 9.13 -17.74 0.73
C TYR A 54 9.70 -16.34 0.94
N SER A 55 8.88 -15.31 0.78
CA SER A 55 9.35 -13.92 0.74
C SER A 55 8.33 -12.97 1.36
N MET A 56 8.80 -11.79 1.76
CA MET A 56 7.94 -10.72 2.27
C MET A 56 6.84 -10.32 1.27
N ARG A 57 7.17 -10.31 -0.03
CA ARG A 57 6.18 -10.05 -1.08
C ARG A 57 5.06 -11.09 -1.05
N ARG A 58 5.41 -12.38 -1.04
CA ARG A 58 4.44 -13.48 -1.03
C ARG A 58 3.59 -13.46 0.25
N PHE A 59 4.21 -13.22 1.40
CA PHE A 59 3.49 -13.02 2.66
C PHE A 59 2.42 -11.94 2.57
N LEU A 60 2.76 -10.76 2.01
CA LEU A 60 1.81 -9.67 1.86
C LEU A 60 0.72 -10.00 0.83
N GLU A 61 1.07 -10.60 -0.31
CA GLU A 61 0.09 -11.02 -1.33
C GLU A 61 -0.90 -12.05 -0.77
N ASP A 62 -0.42 -13.05 -0.03
CA ASP A 62 -1.24 -14.08 0.62
C ASP A 62 -2.15 -13.45 1.69
N ALA A 63 -1.60 -12.59 2.55
CA ALA A 63 -2.35 -11.95 3.64
C ALA A 63 -3.44 -11.01 3.11
N ILE A 64 -3.12 -10.20 2.09
CA ILE A 64 -4.09 -9.30 1.44
C ILE A 64 -5.21 -10.12 0.79
N SER A 65 -4.86 -11.16 0.02
CA SER A 65 -5.85 -11.98 -0.67
C SER A 65 -6.79 -12.68 0.30
N LYS A 66 -6.23 -13.28 1.37
CA LYS A 66 -7.03 -13.94 2.41
C LYS A 66 -7.98 -12.96 3.09
N HIS A 67 -7.46 -11.80 3.52
CA HIS A 67 -8.27 -10.84 4.25
C HIS A 67 -9.34 -10.18 3.36
N ALA A 68 -9.03 -9.90 2.08
CA ALA A 68 -10.02 -9.39 1.14
C ALA A 68 -11.19 -10.37 0.96
N LEU A 69 -10.91 -11.68 0.83
CA LEU A 69 -11.94 -12.71 0.72
C LEU A 69 -12.80 -12.81 1.99
N GLU A 70 -12.18 -12.68 3.18
CA GLU A 70 -12.91 -12.62 4.45
C GLU A 70 -13.87 -11.42 4.48
N LEU A 71 -13.40 -10.22 4.10
CA LEU A 71 -14.23 -9.02 4.05
C LEU A 71 -15.33 -9.09 2.99
N GLU A 72 -15.09 -9.75 1.85
CA GLU A 72 -16.13 -10.01 0.84
C GLU A 72 -17.22 -10.93 1.41
N ALA A 73 -16.85 -11.98 2.13
CA ALA A 73 -17.78 -12.87 2.79
C ALA A 73 -18.61 -12.15 3.87
N GLU A 74 -17.95 -11.32 4.69
CA GLU A 74 -18.57 -10.60 5.81
C GLU A 74 -19.47 -9.45 5.37
N HIS A 75 -19.07 -8.69 4.34
CA HIS A 75 -19.70 -7.41 4.01
C HIS A 75 -20.32 -7.33 2.62
N HIS A 76 -19.97 -8.25 1.72
CA HIS A 76 -20.45 -8.22 0.33
C HIS A 76 -21.08 -9.56 -0.11
N GLY A 77 -21.56 -10.36 0.85
CA GLY A 77 -22.25 -11.62 0.58
C GLY A 77 -21.40 -12.63 -0.19
N GLY A 78 -20.08 -12.59 0.00
CA GLY A 78 -19.11 -13.45 -0.68
C GLY A 78 -18.86 -13.09 -2.15
N LYS A 79 -19.33 -11.92 -2.61
CA LYS A 79 -19.09 -11.45 -3.97
C LYS A 79 -17.87 -10.53 -4.03
N PRO A 80 -17.10 -10.57 -5.13
CA PRO A 80 -15.98 -9.66 -5.30
C PRO A 80 -16.42 -8.21 -5.36
N TRP A 81 -15.59 -7.30 -4.85
CA TRP A 81 -15.81 -5.87 -4.97
C TRP A 81 -15.63 -5.41 -6.43
N PRO A 82 -16.42 -4.43 -6.91
CA PRO A 82 -16.20 -3.83 -8.22
C PRO A 82 -14.87 -3.07 -8.24
N GLU A 83 -14.23 -3.00 -9.41
CA GLU A 83 -12.98 -2.25 -9.57
C GLU A 83 -13.17 -0.77 -9.22
N SER A 84 -12.29 -0.24 -8.35
CA SER A 84 -12.30 1.15 -7.92
C SER A 84 -11.00 1.87 -8.26
N GLY A 85 -11.05 3.20 -8.31
CA GLY A 85 -9.87 4.05 -8.51
C GLY A 85 -8.82 3.95 -7.38
N PRO A 86 -7.64 4.55 -7.57
CA PRO A 86 -6.53 4.42 -6.63
C PRO A 86 -6.83 5.09 -5.29
N LEU A 87 -6.46 4.40 -4.20
CA LEU A 87 -6.54 4.94 -2.84
C LEU A 87 -5.50 6.05 -2.63
N ARG A 88 -5.87 7.07 -1.85
CA ARG A 88 -4.89 8.03 -1.35
C ARG A 88 -3.99 7.32 -0.33
N ARG A 89 -2.67 7.47 -0.48
CA ARG A 89 -1.70 6.92 0.47
C ARG A 89 -1.96 7.51 1.86
N GLY A 90 -2.12 6.64 2.86
CA GLY A 90 -2.17 7.05 4.26
C GLY A 90 -0.85 7.70 4.68
N VAL A 91 -0.92 8.91 5.25
CA VAL A 91 0.24 9.56 5.85
C VAL A 91 0.21 9.29 7.36
N PRO A 92 1.22 8.62 7.93
CA PRO A 92 1.27 8.40 9.37
C PRO A 92 1.24 9.74 10.11
N GLY A 93 0.32 9.88 11.07
CA GLY A 93 0.21 11.07 11.92
C GLY A 93 -0.87 12.08 11.54
N LYS A 94 -1.51 11.98 10.36
CA LYS A 94 -2.76 12.70 10.11
C LYS A 94 -3.93 11.81 10.53
N ARG A 95 -4.48 12.04 11.73
CA ARG A 95 -5.85 11.63 12.01
C ARG A 95 -6.71 12.29 10.94
N THR A 96 -7.22 11.53 9.99
CA THR A 96 -8.39 11.97 9.23
C THR A 96 -9.47 12.10 10.29
N ARG A 97 -9.76 13.35 10.66
CA ARG A 97 -10.95 13.68 11.41
C ARG A 97 -12.06 13.45 10.39
N ASP A 98 -12.57 12.21 10.32
CA ASP A 98 -13.82 11.94 9.64
C ASP A 98 -14.84 12.83 10.34
N THR A 99 -15.25 13.86 9.62
CA THR A 99 -16.32 14.73 10.03
C THR A 99 -17.56 13.96 9.63
N ASP A 100 -18.05 13.14 10.55
CA ASP A 100 -19.43 12.66 10.54
C ASP A 100 -20.27 13.77 11.19
N GLU A 101 -21.44 14.04 10.59
CA GLU A 101 -22.37 15.17 10.76
C GLU A 101 -22.49 15.83 12.15
#